data_AF-A0A497JID2-F1
#
_entry.id   AF-A0A497JID2-F1
#
_cell.length_a   1.000
_cell.length_b   1.000
_cell.length_c   1.000
_cell.angle_alpha   90.00
_cell.angle_beta   90.00
_cell.angle_gamma   90.00
#
_symmetry.space_group_name_H-M   'P 1'
#
loop_
_entity.id
_entity.type
_entity.pdbx_description
1 polymer ?
#
loop_
_entity_poly.entity_id
_entity_poly.type
_entity_poly.pdbx_seq_one_letter_code
_entity_poly.pdbx_strand_id
1 'polypeptide(L)'
;MIDQLHVGEEAFRLEEPFTLFRNDKCVLKISDGAIVVPLYFNGESLGYFFHGEGKLLLDAVIETPRGAVGKPIERNIETPFIMIAPASKIEEIRGKLRKAENENLEQRGYANAEEAVEAARNLCYAMFRKSTFCRRPEPQSYVFGFQRKDAEKLDLLAAKGDKLVYICGENIFAFKRGKSIMIKSNRLVIAKNNKIITLVKPPKTPFRGVS
;
A
#
# COMPACT_ATOMS: atom_id res chain seq x y z
N MET A 1 -4.91 23.27 2.73
CA MET A 1 -3.85 22.32 2.25
C MET A 1 -4.43 20.94 1.91
N ILE A 2 -5.49 20.47 2.60
CA ILE A 2 -6.36 19.37 2.12
C ILE A 2 -7.24 19.82 0.93
N ASP A 3 -7.48 21.13 0.80
CA ASP A 3 -8.36 21.76 -0.21
C ASP A 3 -7.94 21.54 -1.68
N GLN A 4 -6.77 20.93 -1.92
CA GLN A 4 -6.25 20.62 -3.25
C GLN A 4 -6.47 19.16 -3.67
N LEU A 5 -6.71 18.27 -2.70
CA LEU A 5 -7.05 16.87 -2.95
C LEU A 5 -8.57 16.76 -3.10
N HIS A 6 -9.01 16.21 -4.21
CA HIS A 6 -10.42 16.01 -4.49
C HIS A 6 -10.70 14.54 -4.81
N VAL A 7 -11.75 13.99 -4.20
CA VAL A 7 -12.27 12.66 -4.50
C VAL A 7 -13.38 12.83 -5.53
N GLY A 8 -13.35 12.06 -6.61
CA GLY A 8 -14.39 12.13 -7.63
C GLY A 8 -15.78 11.77 -7.10
N GLU A 9 -16.81 12.24 -7.79
CA GLU A 9 -18.22 12.08 -7.38
C GLU A 9 -18.87 10.80 -7.91
N GLU A 10 -18.12 9.98 -8.67
CA GLU A 10 -18.61 8.74 -9.26
C GLU A 10 -17.78 7.53 -8.82
N ALA A 11 -18.46 6.40 -8.68
CA ALA A 11 -17.87 5.10 -8.46
C ALA A 11 -17.88 4.26 -9.74
N PHE A 12 -16.80 3.53 -9.96
CA PHE A 12 -16.56 2.67 -11.10
C PHE A 12 -16.32 1.24 -10.66
N ARG A 13 -16.47 0.30 -11.58
CA ARG A 13 -16.09 -1.11 -11.46
C ARG A 13 -14.93 -1.39 -12.39
N LEU A 14 -13.95 -2.13 -11.90
CA LEU A 14 -12.87 -2.67 -12.73
C LEU A 14 -13.37 -3.90 -13.51
N GLU A 15 -13.24 -3.91 -14.84
CA GLU A 15 -13.77 -5.01 -15.68
C GLU A 15 -12.91 -6.27 -15.68
N GLU A 16 -11.60 -6.12 -15.50
CA GLU A 16 -10.64 -7.22 -15.60
C GLU A 16 -9.56 -7.15 -14.51
N PRO A 17 -9.00 -8.29 -14.07
CA PRO A 17 -7.93 -8.29 -13.09
C PRO A 17 -6.72 -7.52 -13.59
N PHE A 18 -6.09 -6.77 -12.70
CA PHE A 18 -5.06 -5.81 -13.06
C PHE A 18 -3.84 -5.86 -12.14
N THR A 19 -2.65 -5.68 -12.70
CA THR A 19 -1.41 -5.54 -11.92
C THR A 19 -1.13 -4.06 -11.67
N LEU A 20 -1.44 -3.59 -10.47
CA LEU A 20 -1.27 -2.20 -10.04
C LEU A 20 0.21 -1.81 -9.95
N PHE A 21 1.06 -2.73 -9.48
CA PHE A 21 2.49 -2.51 -9.37
C PHE A 21 3.28 -3.81 -9.49
N ARG A 22 4.46 -3.75 -10.11
CA ARG A 22 5.40 -4.86 -10.20
C ARG A 22 6.84 -4.38 -10.26
N ASN A 23 7.69 -4.99 -9.44
CA ASN A 23 9.14 -5.04 -9.60
C ASN A 23 9.67 -6.38 -9.06
N ASP A 24 10.99 -6.54 -8.98
CA ASP A 24 11.64 -7.77 -8.52
C ASP A 24 11.31 -8.14 -7.06
N LYS A 25 10.90 -7.16 -6.25
CA LYS A 25 10.61 -7.35 -4.82
C LYS A 25 9.13 -7.40 -4.51
N CYS A 26 8.26 -6.89 -5.37
CA CYS A 26 6.87 -6.69 -5.04
C CYS A 26 5.96 -6.86 -6.24
N VAL A 27 4.85 -7.55 -6.03
CA VAL A 27 3.73 -7.63 -6.97
C VAL A 27 2.46 -7.25 -6.20
N LEU A 28 1.73 -6.27 -6.73
CA LEU A 28 0.42 -5.90 -6.22
C LEU A 28 -0.60 -6.03 -7.35
N LYS A 29 -1.63 -6.85 -7.09
CA LYS A 29 -2.73 -7.12 -8.01
C LYS A 29 -4.07 -6.81 -7.38
N ILE A 30 -5.04 -6.49 -8.21
CA ILE A 30 -6.45 -6.33 -7.87
C ILE A 30 -7.28 -7.17 -8.85
N SER A 31 -8.30 -7.85 -8.35
CA SER A 31 -9.22 -8.64 -9.18
C SER A 31 -10.24 -7.72 -9.84
N ASP A 32 -10.93 -8.24 -10.85
CA ASP A 32 -12.10 -7.59 -11.42
C ASP A 32 -13.23 -7.44 -10.39
N GLY A 33 -14.22 -6.61 -10.71
CA GLY A 33 -15.32 -6.31 -9.80
C GLY A 33 -14.93 -5.46 -8.57
N ALA A 34 -13.69 -4.96 -8.51
CA ALA A 34 -13.30 -3.97 -7.53
C ALA A 34 -14.02 -2.64 -7.81
N ILE A 35 -14.52 -2.01 -6.74
CA ILE A 35 -15.04 -0.65 -6.79
C ILE A 35 -13.86 0.32 -6.78
N VAL A 36 -13.94 1.33 -7.65
CA VAL A 36 -12.88 2.29 -7.92
C VAL A 36 -13.45 3.70 -7.85
N VAL A 37 -12.81 4.60 -7.11
CA VAL A 37 -13.17 6.03 -7.09
C VAL A 37 -11.94 6.85 -7.48
N PRO A 38 -12.02 7.70 -8.52
CA PRO A 38 -10.89 8.54 -8.96
C PRO A 38 -10.48 9.56 -7.90
N LEU A 39 -9.18 9.81 -7.82
CA LEU A 39 -8.58 10.82 -6.94
C LEU A 39 -7.86 11.86 -7.78
N TYR A 40 -8.00 13.13 -7.40
CA TYR A 40 -7.44 14.28 -8.11
C TYR A 40 -6.63 15.17 -7.18
N PHE A 41 -5.60 15.82 -7.74
CA PHE A 41 -4.82 16.84 -7.06
C PHE A 41 -4.67 18.05 -7.98
N ASN A 42 -5.14 19.23 -7.55
CA ASN A 42 -5.18 20.44 -8.38
C ASN A 42 -5.85 20.20 -9.75
N GLY A 43 -6.93 19.40 -9.78
CA GLY A 43 -7.66 19.05 -11.01
C GLY A 43 -6.98 18.00 -11.90
N GLU A 44 -5.73 17.62 -11.63
CA GLU A 44 -5.06 16.53 -12.34
C GLU A 44 -5.38 15.17 -11.69
N SER A 45 -5.42 14.11 -12.48
CA SER A 45 -5.59 12.75 -11.94
C SER A 45 -4.36 12.34 -11.12
N LEU A 46 -4.59 11.97 -9.86
CA LEU A 46 -3.57 11.59 -8.89
C LEU A 46 -3.49 10.06 -8.72
N GLY A 47 -4.63 9.39 -8.79
CA GLY A 47 -4.73 7.97 -8.56
C GLY A 47 -6.16 7.52 -8.28
N TYR A 48 -6.31 6.47 -7.49
CA TYR A 48 -7.58 5.81 -7.25
C TYR A 48 -7.70 5.31 -5.82
N PHE A 49 -8.91 5.36 -5.30
CA PHE A 49 -9.37 4.48 -4.23
C PHE A 49 -9.83 3.15 -4.84
N PHE A 50 -9.56 2.05 -4.15
CA PHE A 50 -10.01 0.70 -4.51
C PHE A 50 -10.67 0.01 -3.32
N HIS A 51 -11.75 -0.73 -3.57
CA HIS A 51 -12.30 -1.73 -2.66
C HIS A 51 -12.69 -2.99 -3.45
N GLY A 52 -11.95 -4.07 -3.20
CA GLY A 52 -12.14 -5.38 -3.83
C GLY A 52 -11.04 -6.34 -3.43
N GLU A 53 -11.04 -7.53 -4.03
CA GLU A 53 -10.07 -8.57 -3.72
C GLU A 53 -8.72 -8.33 -4.41
N GLY A 54 -7.71 -8.01 -3.62
CA GLY A 54 -6.34 -7.81 -4.07
C GLY A 54 -5.36 -8.78 -3.42
N LYS A 55 -4.15 -8.85 -3.99
CA LYS A 55 -3.04 -9.62 -3.41
C LYS A 55 -1.75 -8.82 -3.48
N LEU A 56 -1.09 -8.67 -2.34
CA LEU A 56 0.26 -8.15 -2.19
C LEU A 56 1.21 -9.31 -1.93
N LEU A 57 2.21 -9.43 -2.78
CA LEU A 57 3.35 -10.33 -2.63
C LEU A 57 4.61 -9.48 -2.49
N LEU A 58 5.32 -9.62 -1.37
CA LEU A 58 6.57 -8.92 -1.11
C LEU A 58 7.66 -9.93 -0.74
N ASP A 59 8.73 -9.95 -1.53
CA ASP A 59 9.97 -10.63 -1.15
C ASP A 59 10.70 -9.81 -0.08
N ALA A 60 10.37 -10.09 1.19
CA ALA A 60 11.03 -9.49 2.34
C ALA A 60 12.24 -10.31 2.84
N VAL A 61 12.77 -11.21 2.01
CA VAL A 61 13.98 -11.97 2.32
C VAL A 61 15.22 -11.14 1.99
N ILE A 62 16.14 -11.12 2.94
CA ILE A 62 17.46 -10.49 2.82
C ILE A 62 18.50 -11.61 2.78
N GLU A 63 19.11 -11.79 1.61
CA GLU A 63 20.18 -12.75 1.39
C GLU A 63 21.50 -12.26 2.01
N THR A 64 22.27 -13.19 2.57
CA THR A 64 23.55 -12.93 3.22
C THR A 64 24.54 -14.06 2.92
N PRO A 65 25.86 -13.85 3.06
CA PRO A 65 26.84 -14.92 2.92
C PRO A 65 26.66 -16.10 3.89
N ARG A 66 25.90 -15.93 4.97
CA ARG A 66 25.68 -16.94 6.02
C ARG A 66 24.26 -17.53 5.99
N GLY A 67 23.50 -17.28 4.92
CA GLY A 67 22.10 -17.67 4.78
C GLY A 67 21.17 -16.47 4.60
N ALA A 68 19.88 -16.64 4.85
CA ALA A 68 18.88 -15.59 4.61
C ALA A 68 18.18 -15.15 5.90
N VAL A 69 17.74 -13.89 5.94
CA VAL A 69 16.94 -13.35 7.05
C VAL A 69 15.64 -12.77 6.52
N GLY A 70 14.53 -13.15 7.16
CA GLY A 70 13.19 -12.71 6.76
C GLY A 70 12.36 -13.87 6.21
N LYS A 71 11.15 -13.55 5.78
CA LYS A 71 10.23 -14.46 5.08
C LYS A 71 9.46 -13.61 4.06
N PRO A 72 9.05 -14.18 2.91
CA PRO A 72 8.11 -13.52 2.02
C PRO A 72 6.85 -13.10 2.78
N ILE A 73 6.27 -11.97 2.38
CA ILE A 73 4.99 -11.50 2.90
C ILE A 73 3.96 -11.70 1.79
N GLU A 74 2.95 -12.50 2.11
CA GLU A 74 1.74 -12.62 1.31
C GLU A 74 0.57 -12.03 2.08
N ARG A 75 -0.15 -11.10 1.46
CA ARG A 75 -1.32 -10.47 2.05
C ARG A 75 -2.45 -10.45 1.03
N ASN A 76 -3.58 -11.05 1.41
CA ASN A 76 -4.85 -10.79 0.75
C ASN A 76 -5.37 -9.42 1.22
N ILE A 77 -5.85 -8.63 0.27
CA ILE A 77 -6.40 -7.30 0.50
C ILE A 77 -7.89 -7.41 0.21
N GLU A 78 -8.70 -7.26 1.26
CA GLU A 78 -10.16 -7.24 1.15
C GLU A 78 -10.72 -5.88 1.61
N THR A 79 -9.92 -5.13 2.36
CA THR A 79 -10.28 -3.79 2.83
C THR A 79 -9.92 -2.74 1.80
N PRO A 80 -10.58 -1.57 1.85
CA PRO A 80 -10.24 -0.46 1.00
C PRO A 80 -8.78 -0.01 1.06
N PHE A 81 -8.26 0.51 -0.04
CA PHE A 81 -6.94 1.10 -0.11
C PHE A 81 -6.85 2.23 -1.14
N ILE A 82 -5.91 3.14 -0.95
CA ILE A 82 -5.59 4.20 -1.91
C ILE A 82 -4.35 3.81 -2.70
N MET A 83 -4.34 4.18 -3.97
CA MET A 83 -3.18 4.18 -4.84
C MET A 83 -2.97 5.59 -5.39
N ILE A 84 -1.72 6.06 -5.31
CA ILE A 84 -1.18 7.18 -6.07
C ILE A 84 -0.18 6.61 -7.07
N ALA A 85 -0.27 7.00 -8.34
CA ALA A 85 0.51 6.40 -9.41
C ALA A 85 0.92 7.41 -10.49
N PRO A 86 1.87 7.06 -11.37
CA PRO A 86 2.20 7.88 -12.54
C PRO A 86 1.01 8.00 -13.50
N ALA A 87 0.90 9.12 -14.21
CA ALA A 87 -0.19 9.37 -15.15
C ALA A 87 -0.40 8.24 -16.18
N SER A 88 0.67 7.64 -16.69
CA SER A 88 0.57 6.50 -17.63
C SER A 88 -0.16 5.29 -17.05
N LYS A 89 0.06 4.99 -15.77
CA LYS A 89 -0.63 3.91 -15.07
C LYS A 89 -2.10 4.27 -14.81
N ILE A 90 -2.36 5.54 -14.50
CA ILE A 90 -3.73 6.03 -14.28
C ILE A 90 -4.55 5.85 -15.56
N GLU A 91 -4.03 6.28 -16.71
CA GLU A 91 -4.73 6.13 -17.99
C GLU A 91 -4.94 4.65 -18.39
N GLU A 92 -3.97 3.78 -18.11
CA GLU A 92 -4.11 2.34 -18.33
C GLU A 92 -5.28 1.74 -17.52
N ILE A 93 -5.44 2.18 -16.27
CA ILE A 93 -6.56 1.73 -15.42
C ILE A 93 -7.86 2.37 -15.90
N ARG A 94 -7.87 3.67 -16.24
CA ARG A 94 -9.07 4.39 -16.72
C ARG A 94 -9.73 3.67 -17.89
N GLY A 95 -8.94 3.14 -18.83
CA GLY A 95 -9.45 2.39 -19.98
C GLY A 95 -10.19 1.08 -19.65
N LYS A 96 -10.07 0.60 -18.40
CA LYS A 96 -10.64 -0.66 -17.90
C LYS A 96 -11.77 -0.45 -16.89
N LEU A 97 -12.20 0.80 -16.70
CA LEU A 97 -13.27 1.17 -15.79
C LEU A 97 -14.61 1.25 -16.52
N ARG A 98 -15.66 0.77 -15.85
CA ARG A 98 -17.06 1.05 -16.18
C ARG A 98 -17.74 1.69 -15.00
N LYS A 99 -18.84 2.39 -15.24
CA LYS A 99 -19.66 2.91 -14.14
C LYS A 99 -20.13 1.74 -13.28
N ALA A 100 -20.03 1.88 -11.95
CA ALA A 100 -20.53 0.85 -11.06
C ALA A 100 -22.05 0.86 -11.03
N GLU A 101 -22.66 -0.31 -11.14
CA GLU A 101 -24.09 -0.50 -10.92
C GLU A 101 -24.37 -0.74 -9.44
N ASN A 102 -25.61 -0.52 -9.00
CA ASN A 102 -26.00 -0.69 -7.60
C ASN A 102 -25.69 -2.10 -7.08
N GLU A 103 -25.92 -3.13 -7.88
CA GLU A 103 -25.59 -4.51 -7.51
C GLU A 103 -24.10 -4.70 -7.21
N ASN A 104 -23.21 -4.01 -7.96
CA ASN A 104 -21.76 -4.09 -7.72
C ASN A 104 -21.36 -3.40 -6.40
N LEU A 105 -22.03 -2.30 -6.08
CA LEU A 105 -21.82 -1.52 -4.87
C LEU A 105 -22.31 -2.29 -3.64
N GLU A 106 -23.50 -2.87 -3.71
CA GLU A 106 -24.11 -3.67 -2.64
C GLU A 106 -23.26 -4.89 -2.29
N GLN A 107 -22.71 -5.58 -3.29
CA GLN A 107 -21.76 -6.69 -3.09
C GLN A 107 -20.52 -6.30 -2.28
N ARG A 108 -20.18 -5.01 -2.24
CA ARG A 108 -19.05 -4.45 -1.46
C ARG A 108 -19.49 -3.70 -0.21
N GLY A 109 -20.76 -3.78 0.14
CA GLY A 109 -21.32 -3.18 1.35
C GLY A 109 -21.59 -1.68 1.23
N TYR A 110 -21.81 -1.16 0.03
CA TYR A 110 -22.24 0.22 -0.22
C TYR A 110 -23.67 0.23 -0.73
N ALA A 111 -24.54 1.05 -0.14
CA ALA A 111 -25.92 1.20 -0.61
C ALA A 111 -25.99 1.94 -1.96
N ASN A 112 -25.01 2.81 -2.25
CA ASN A 112 -24.95 3.61 -3.47
C ASN A 112 -23.53 4.15 -3.70
N ALA A 113 -23.34 4.86 -4.82
CA ALA A 113 -22.05 5.44 -5.18
C ALA A 113 -21.57 6.52 -4.20
N GLU A 114 -22.48 7.26 -3.57
CA GLU A 114 -22.14 8.32 -2.60
C GLU A 114 -21.47 7.73 -1.35
N GLU A 115 -21.94 6.58 -0.86
CA GLU A 115 -21.29 5.88 0.25
C GLU A 115 -19.88 5.37 -0.10
N ALA A 116 -19.67 4.88 -1.33
CA ALA A 116 -18.34 4.49 -1.79
C ALA A 116 -17.39 5.69 -1.91
N VAL A 117 -17.89 6.82 -2.42
CA VAL A 117 -17.15 8.09 -2.50
C VAL A 117 -16.82 8.60 -1.09
N GLU A 118 -17.75 8.52 -0.15
CA GLU A 118 -17.53 8.92 1.24
C GLU A 118 -16.51 8.03 1.94
N ALA A 119 -16.52 6.72 1.70
CA ALA A 119 -15.46 5.82 2.15
C ALA A 119 -14.08 6.22 1.59
N ALA A 120 -14.02 6.63 0.32
CA ALA A 120 -12.81 7.14 -0.30
C ALA A 120 -12.35 8.47 0.34
N ARG A 121 -13.25 9.41 0.63
CA ARG A 121 -12.94 10.65 1.36
C ARG A 121 -12.38 10.38 2.74
N ASN A 122 -13.00 9.49 3.50
CA ASN A 122 -12.55 9.11 4.83
C ASN A 122 -11.16 8.46 4.81
N LEU A 123 -10.89 7.58 3.85
CA LEU A 123 -9.57 6.96 3.72
C LEU A 123 -8.51 7.96 3.26
N CYS A 124 -8.85 8.88 2.34
CA CYS A 124 -7.98 9.98 1.94
C CYS A 124 -7.63 10.85 3.14
N TYR A 125 -8.63 11.20 3.94
CA TYR A 125 -8.40 11.95 5.17
C TYR A 125 -7.46 11.19 6.11
N ALA A 126 -7.70 9.90 6.36
CA ALA A 126 -6.81 9.08 7.20
C ALA A 126 -5.35 9.05 6.68
N MET A 127 -5.16 8.96 5.36
CA MET A 127 -3.84 8.92 4.73
C MET A 127 -3.11 10.26 4.77
N PHE A 128 -3.81 11.38 4.56
CA PHE A 128 -3.18 12.69 4.35
C PHE A 128 -3.32 13.68 5.51
N ARG A 129 -4.21 13.47 6.49
CA ARG A 129 -4.58 14.41 7.58
C ARG A 129 -3.40 15.02 8.33
N LYS A 130 -2.28 14.30 8.46
CA LYS A 130 -1.07 14.76 9.19
C LYS A 130 0.17 14.87 8.31
N SER A 131 0.01 14.76 7.00
CA SER A 131 1.12 14.76 6.06
C SER A 131 1.26 16.11 5.38
N THR A 132 2.49 16.54 5.14
CA THR A 132 2.81 17.59 4.17
C THR A 132 2.81 17.05 2.73
N PHE A 133 2.27 15.84 2.52
CA PHE A 133 2.32 15.12 1.26
C PHE A 133 1.31 15.72 0.28
N CYS A 134 1.70 16.79 -0.39
CA CYS A 134 0.92 17.47 -1.42
C CYS A 134 1.84 17.96 -2.54
N ARG A 135 2.68 17.08 -3.08
CA ARG A 135 3.33 17.31 -4.37
C ARG A 135 3.08 16.11 -5.27
N ARG A 136 2.98 16.37 -6.58
CA ARG A 136 2.94 15.34 -7.60
C ARG A 136 4.06 14.32 -7.32
N PRO A 137 3.77 13.01 -7.28
CA PRO A 137 4.81 12.01 -7.12
C PRO A 137 5.88 12.24 -8.17
N GLU A 138 7.15 11.99 -7.81
CA GLU A 138 8.19 11.96 -8.83
C GLU A 138 7.78 10.94 -9.93
N PRO A 139 8.17 11.17 -11.19
CA PRO A 139 7.87 10.24 -12.27
C PRO A 139 8.19 8.79 -11.88
N GLN A 140 7.32 7.86 -12.26
CA GLN A 140 7.45 6.42 -11.97
C GLN A 140 7.37 6.04 -10.49
N SER A 141 6.87 6.94 -9.62
CA SER A 141 6.65 6.65 -8.20
C SER A 141 5.22 6.21 -7.93
N TYR A 142 5.08 5.28 -7.00
CA TYR A 142 3.82 4.73 -6.54
C TYR A 142 3.73 4.85 -5.03
N VAL A 143 2.54 5.15 -4.51
CA VAL A 143 2.25 5.11 -3.08
C VAL A 143 0.92 4.40 -2.89
N PHE A 144 0.87 3.45 -1.96
CA PHE A 144 -0.34 2.76 -1.56
C PHE A 144 -0.57 2.93 -0.06
N GLY A 145 -1.82 3.19 0.32
CA GLY A 145 -2.26 3.23 1.70
C GLY A 145 -3.36 2.21 1.92
N PHE A 146 -3.05 1.13 2.62
CA PHE A 146 -3.97 0.03 2.88
C PHE A 146 -4.66 0.23 4.22
N GLN A 147 -5.99 0.25 4.21
CA GLN A 147 -6.76 0.19 5.45
C GLN A 147 -6.50 -1.14 6.16
N ARG A 148 -6.52 -1.11 7.49
CA ARG A 148 -6.46 -2.29 8.35
C ARG A 148 -7.83 -2.56 8.94
N LYS A 149 -8.20 -3.83 9.08
CA LYS A 149 -9.46 -4.23 9.73
C LYS A 149 -9.47 -3.87 11.22
N ASP A 150 -8.30 -3.85 11.85
CA ASP A 150 -8.11 -3.85 13.31
C ASP A 150 -7.44 -2.58 13.85
N ALA A 151 -7.12 -1.59 13.00
CA ALA A 151 -6.32 -0.45 13.41
C ALA A 151 -6.73 0.84 12.69
N GLU A 152 -6.67 1.95 13.41
CA GLU A 152 -6.81 3.29 12.84
C GLU A 152 -5.64 3.67 11.90
N LYS A 153 -4.52 2.95 11.98
CA LYS A 153 -3.33 3.20 11.18
C LYS A 153 -3.38 2.41 9.86
N LEU A 154 -2.89 3.05 8.80
CA LEU A 154 -2.71 2.42 7.50
C LEU A 154 -1.37 1.68 7.43
N ASP A 155 -1.36 0.60 6.65
CA ASP A 155 -0.10 0.06 6.13
C ASP A 155 0.26 0.81 4.84
N LEU A 156 1.54 1.10 4.63
CA LEU A 156 2.00 1.95 3.54
C LEU A 156 2.99 1.22 2.66
N LEU A 157 2.83 1.32 1.34
CA LEU A 157 3.82 0.85 0.35
C LEU A 157 4.20 2.02 -0.53
N ALA A 158 5.48 2.38 -0.58
CA ALA A 158 6.01 3.38 -1.50
C ALA A 158 7.05 2.74 -2.40
N ALA A 159 6.97 2.97 -3.70
CA ALA A 159 7.85 2.34 -4.67
C ALA A 159 8.30 3.31 -5.76
N LYS A 160 9.54 3.16 -6.24
CA LYS A 160 10.06 3.87 -7.41
C LYS A 160 11.15 3.02 -8.07
N GLY A 161 10.83 2.42 -9.21
CA GLY A 161 11.73 1.49 -9.90
C GLY A 161 12.14 0.31 -9.00
N ASP A 162 13.44 0.19 -8.72
CA ASP A 162 14.03 -0.85 -7.85
C ASP A 162 13.94 -0.51 -6.35
N LYS A 163 13.44 0.68 -6.00
CA LYS A 163 13.29 1.13 -4.61
C LYS A 163 11.90 0.79 -4.11
N LEU A 164 11.84 0.33 -2.87
CA LEU A 164 10.60 -0.04 -2.22
C LEU A 164 10.69 0.21 -0.72
N VAL A 165 9.64 0.74 -0.12
CA VAL A 165 9.44 0.80 1.33
C VAL A 165 8.06 0.25 1.63
N TYR A 166 7.97 -0.71 2.54
CA TYR A 166 6.71 -1.24 3.05
C TYR A 166 6.68 -1.12 4.57
N ILE A 167 5.65 -0.46 5.09
CA ILE A 167 5.38 -0.30 6.51
C ILE A 167 4.11 -1.10 6.81
N CYS A 168 4.22 -2.09 7.67
CA CYS A 168 3.09 -2.93 8.09
C CYS A 168 3.10 -3.12 9.60
N GLY A 169 2.16 -2.44 10.26
CA GLY A 169 2.15 -2.30 11.72
C GLY A 169 3.46 -1.68 12.24
N GLU A 170 4.16 -2.41 13.11
CA GLU A 170 5.47 -2.01 13.65
C GLU A 170 6.65 -2.41 12.75
N ASN A 171 6.40 -3.13 11.66
CA ASN A 171 7.44 -3.63 10.78
C ASN A 171 7.70 -2.65 9.64
N ILE A 172 8.98 -2.42 9.34
CA ILE A 172 9.41 -1.58 8.21
C ILE A 172 10.38 -2.39 7.36
N PHE A 173 10.13 -2.42 6.06
CA PHE A 173 11.00 -3.05 5.08
C PHE A 173 11.38 -1.99 4.06
N ALA A 174 12.67 -1.82 3.78
CA ALA A 174 13.14 -0.93 2.73
C ALA A 174 14.16 -1.66 1.86
N PHE A 175 13.94 -1.61 0.54
CA PHE A 175 14.77 -2.27 -0.46
C PHE A 175 15.22 -1.26 -1.51
N LYS A 176 16.46 -1.43 -1.96
CA LYS A 176 17.04 -0.82 -3.15
C LYS A 176 18.07 -1.81 -3.67
N ARG A 177 18.42 -1.82 -4.95
CA ARG A 177 19.45 -2.73 -5.49
C ARG A 177 20.69 -2.81 -4.59
N GLY A 178 20.98 -4.03 -4.10
CA GLY A 178 22.11 -4.34 -3.22
C GLY A 178 22.01 -3.79 -1.78
N LYS A 179 20.89 -3.19 -1.37
CA LYS A 179 20.68 -2.60 -0.04
C LYS A 179 19.32 -2.98 0.53
N SER A 180 19.28 -3.36 1.80
CA SER A 180 18.03 -3.72 2.46
C SER A 180 18.05 -3.33 3.93
N ILE A 181 16.90 -2.88 4.42
CA ILE A 181 16.66 -2.61 5.83
C ILE A 181 15.38 -3.35 6.22
N MET A 182 15.44 -4.09 7.32
CA MET A 182 14.26 -4.67 7.96
C MET A 182 14.25 -4.28 9.43
N ILE A 183 13.16 -3.66 9.86
CA ILE A 183 12.88 -3.32 11.25
C ILE A 183 11.66 -4.15 11.66
N LYS A 184 11.80 -4.89 12.75
CA LYS A 184 10.73 -5.60 13.47
C LYS A 184 10.85 -5.28 14.95
N SER A 185 9.81 -5.56 15.73
CA SER A 185 9.70 -5.19 17.16
C SER A 185 10.92 -5.57 18.03
N ASN A 186 11.66 -6.61 17.65
CA ASN A 186 12.85 -7.10 18.38
C ASN A 186 14.13 -7.16 17.54
N ARG A 187 14.12 -6.67 16.29
CA ARG A 187 15.24 -6.88 15.37
C ARG A 187 15.38 -5.77 14.35
N LEU A 188 16.60 -5.28 14.17
CA LEU A 188 17.02 -4.45 13.04
C LEU A 188 18.02 -5.24 12.21
N VAL A 189 17.79 -5.32 10.90
CA VAL A 189 18.73 -5.87 9.92
C VAL A 189 19.04 -4.81 8.89
N ILE A 190 20.32 -4.54 8.67
CA ILE A 190 20.81 -3.68 7.60
C ILE A 190 21.77 -4.50 6.75
N ALA A 191 21.47 -4.63 5.46
CA ALA A 191 22.31 -5.31 4.50
C ALA A 191 22.74 -4.38 3.37
N LYS A 192 24.01 -4.48 2.96
CA LYS A 192 24.58 -3.77 1.82
C LYS A 192 25.66 -4.63 1.16
N ASN A 193 25.47 -5.01 -0.10
CA ASN A 193 26.45 -5.73 -0.92
C ASN A 193 27.17 -6.85 -0.12
N ASN A 194 26.40 -7.83 0.36
CA ASN A 194 26.88 -8.99 1.16
C ASN A 194 27.37 -8.69 2.59
N LYS A 195 27.39 -7.42 3.03
CA LYS A 195 27.63 -7.08 4.44
C LYS A 195 26.30 -6.96 5.17
N ILE A 196 26.24 -7.49 6.39
CA ILE A 196 25.04 -7.46 7.23
C ILE A 196 25.38 -6.99 8.65
N ILE A 197 24.53 -6.11 9.19
CA ILE A 197 24.48 -5.77 10.61
C ILE A 197 23.11 -6.22 11.11
N THR A 198 23.09 -7.03 12.17
CA THR A 198 21.86 -7.44 12.84
C THR A 198 21.93 -7.02 14.30
N LEU A 199 20.97 -6.21 14.74
CA LEU A 199 20.75 -5.91 16.15
C LEU A 199 19.51 -6.66 16.61
N VAL A 200 19.64 -7.42 17.70
CA VAL A 200 18.52 -8.15 18.31
C VAL A 200 18.33 -7.63 19.71
N LYS A 201 17.11 -7.25 20.06
CA LYS A 201 16.76 -6.91 21.44
C LYS A 201 16.83 -8.18 22.29
N PRO A 202 17.57 -8.21 23.41
CA PRO A 202 17.59 -9.37 24.29
C PRO A 202 16.18 -9.65 24.83
N PRO A 203 15.83 -10.92 25.08
CA PRO A 203 14.55 -11.27 25.70
C PRO A 203 14.45 -10.56 27.06
N LYS A 204 13.23 -10.11 27.42
CA LYS A 204 12.95 -9.66 28.77
C LYS A 204 12.97 -10.89 29.69
N THR A 205 14.11 -11.25 30.25
CA THR A 205 14.16 -12.23 31.33
C THR A 205 13.50 -11.60 32.56
N PRO A 206 12.43 -12.18 33.14
CA PRO A 206 12.01 -11.77 34.47
C PRO A 206 13.17 -12.10 35.42
N PHE A 207 13.63 -11.10 36.19
CA PHE A 207 14.49 -11.35 37.34
C PHE A 207 13.76 -12.34 38.26
N ARG A 208 14.19 -13.61 38.28
CA ARG A 208 13.87 -14.50 39.38
C ARG A 208 14.69 -14.00 40.56
N GLY A 209 14.06 -13.20 41.42
CA GLY A 209 14.55 -12.96 42.76
C GLY A 209 14.77 -14.33 43.41
N VAL A 210 16.00 -14.59 43.82
CA VAL A 210 16.33 -15.74 44.64
C VAL A 210 15.71 -15.45 46.01
N SER A 211 14.72 -16.26 46.38
CA SER A 211 14.10 -16.30 47.71
C SER A 211 15.10 -16.76 48.76
#